data_AF-A0A527ZTP2-F1
#
_entry.id   AF-A0A527ZTP2-F1
#
_cell.length_a   1.000
_cell.length_b   1.000
_cell.length_c   1.000
_cell.angle_alpha   90.00
_cell.angle_beta   90.00
_cell.angle_gamma   90.00
#
_symmetry.space_group_name_H-M   'P 1'
#
loop_
_entity.id
_entity.type
_entity.pdbx_description
1 polymer ?
#
loop_
_entity_poly.entity_id
_entity_poly.type
_entity_poly.pdbx_seq_one_letter_code
_entity_poly.pdbx_strand_id
1 'polypeptide(L)' 'RQTSSPDGRKTAIKTVARTLLGERGYETLKSRVKRPA' A
#
# COMPACT_ATOMS: atom_id res chain seq x y z
N ARG A 1 -13.18 12.78 10.81
CA ARG A 1 -12.77 11.54 11.51
C ARG A 1 -12.71 10.33 10.55
N GLN A 2 -12.10 10.48 9.36
CA GLN A 2 -12.07 9.40 8.34
C GLN A 2 -10.85 8.48 8.45
N THR A 3 -9.79 8.87 9.18
CA THR A 3 -8.59 8.05 9.41
C THR A 3 -8.76 7.02 10.53
N SER A 4 -9.82 7.12 11.34
CA SER A 4 -10.14 6.18 12.41
C SER A 4 -10.88 4.94 11.91
N SER A 5 -11.40 4.97 10.68
CA SER A 5 -12.07 3.84 10.05
C SER A 5 -11.06 2.89 9.41
N PRO A 6 -11.29 1.55 9.44
CA PRO A 6 -10.40 0.58 8.82
C PRO A 6 -10.09 0.87 7.35
N ASP A 7 -11.07 1.42 6.63
CA ASP A 7 -10.94 1.78 5.21
C ASP A 7 -10.02 2.99 4.97
N GLY A 8 -10.14 4.02 5.83
CA GLY A 8 -9.26 5.19 5.80
C GLY A 8 -7.81 4.85 6.15
N ARG A 9 -7.58 3.90 7.06
CA ARG A 9 -6.23 3.39 7.37
C ARG A 9 -5.61 2.64 6.20
N LYS A 10 -6.38 1.77 5.53
CA LYS A 10 -5.91 1.06 4.33
C LYS A 10 -5.52 2.03 3.22
N THR A 11 -6.34 3.07 3.01
CA THR A 11 -6.07 4.10 2.02
C THR A 11 -4.81 4.90 2.36
N ALA A 12 -4.66 5.31 3.63
CA ALA A 12 -3.46 6.02 4.09
C ALA A 12 -2.18 5.17 3.91
N ILE A 13 -2.22 3.90 4.31
CA ILE A 13 -1.07 2.97 4.15
C ILE A 13 -0.74 2.78 2.67
N LYS A 14 -1.75 2.62 1.81
CA LYS A 14 -1.55 2.48 0.36
C LYS A 14 -0.91 3.73 -0.25
N THR A 15 -1.36 4.91 0.15
CA THR A 15 -0.79 6.18 -0.30
C THR A 15 0.64 6.33 0.18
N VAL A 16 0.92 6.09 1.46
CA VAL A 16 2.28 6.15 2.02
C VAL A 16 3.20 5.14 1.34
N ALA A 17 2.75 3.90 1.14
CA ALA A 17 3.53 2.88 0.44
C ALA A 17 3.85 3.28 -1.00
N ARG A 18 2.90 3.90 -1.71
CA ARG A 18 3.12 4.43 -3.07
C ARG A 18 4.07 5.62 -3.10
N THR A 19 4.00 6.51 -2.11
CA THR A 19 4.90 7.67 -2.01
C THR A 19 6.33 7.24 -1.67
N LEU A 20 6.51 6.31 -0.73
CA LEU A 20 7.83 5.86 -0.28
C LEU A 20 8.53 4.95 -1.30
N LEU A 21 7.78 4.07 -1.98
CA LEU A 21 8.34 3.10 -2.92
C LEU A 21 8.26 3.55 -4.39
N GLY A 22 7.55 4.65 -4.66
CA GLY A 22 7.13 5.02 -6.01
C GLY A 22 6.13 4.01 -6.60
N GLU A 23 5.62 4.32 -7.79
CA GLU A 23 4.63 3.45 -8.47
C GLU A 23 5.18 2.07 -8.79
N ARG A 24 6.45 1.99 -9.24
CA ARG A 24 7.12 0.71 -9.54
C ARG A 24 7.40 -0.11 -8.28
N GLY A 25 7.79 0.52 -7.17
CA GLY A 25 8.10 -0.21 -5.94
C GLY A 25 6.84 -0.73 -5.24
N TYR A 26 5.72 0.00 -5.27
CA TYR A 26 4.44 -0.48 -4.75
C TYR A 26 3.92 -1.70 -5.55
N GLU A 27 3.92 -1.63 -6.88
CA GLU A 27 3.50 -2.76 -7.71
C GLU A 27 4.47 -3.96 -7.60
N THR A 28 5.77 -3.72 -7.41
CA THR A 28 6.75 -4.80 -7.14
C THR A 28 6.49 -5.47 -5.80
N LEU A 29 6.23 -4.71 -4.74
CA LEU A 29 5.91 -5.25 -3.41
C LEU A 29 4.60 -6.05 -3.44
N LYS A 30 3.58 -5.51 -4.08
CA LYS A 30 2.29 -6.19 -4.31
C LYS A 30 2.45 -7.46 -5.16
N SER A 31 3.29 -7.43 -6.18
CA SER A 31 3.59 -8.61 -7.01
C SER A 31 4.40 -9.67 -6.27
N ARG A 32 5.30 -9.27 -5.35
CA ARG A 32 6.04 -10.21 -4.49
C ARG A 32 5.15 -10.86 -3.45
N VAL A 33 4.24 -10.11 -2.81
CA VAL A 33 3.25 -10.70 -1.89
C VAL A 33 2.32 -11.69 -2.61
N LYS A 34 2.03 -11.46 -3.89
CA LYS A 34 1.24 -12.39 -4.73
C LYS A 34 2.04 -13.57 -5.30
N ARG A 35 3.37 -13.52 -5.33
CA ARG A 35 4.22 -14.66 -5.67
C ARG A 35 4.72 -15.30 -4.38
N PRO A 36 4.08 -16.35 -3.86
CA PRO A 36 4.80 -17.25 -2.98
C PRO A 36 5.99 -17.80 -3.79
N ALA A 37 7.16 -17.81 -3.17
CA ALA A 37 8.33 -18.50 -3.70
C ALA A 37 8.02 -19.99 -3.90
#